data_AF-A0A9E1NGT2-F1
#
_entry.id   AF-A0A9E1NGT2-F1
#
_cell.length_a   1.000
_cell.length_b   1.000
_cell.length_c   1.000
_cell.angle_alpha   90.00
_cell.angle_beta   90.00
_cell.angle_gamma   90.00
#
_symmetry.space_group_name_H-M   'P 1'
#
loop_
_entity.id
_entity.type
_entity.pdbx_description
1 polymer ?
#
loop_
_entity_poly.entity_id
_entity_poly.type
_entity_poly.pdbx_seq_one_letter_code
_entity_poly.pdbx_strand_id
1 'polypeptide(L)'
;MKNRENPFARIGENPDFDAWFTAFFLKNSLDPFAYPAKVASKEQIEFMVFPENGERYFPCSDKMFDAIMSRKYPPLLKKSYQKVFDEIMDMIDELIDSEYDRQFLKALIKIKYDDDIQTGLLIPSRLEKKLHKIFLSRTHIENPYSEFKNYINKKIKKIIDSEIVETALNQIDDSLKTFENLSLFELREKIKEIEFQRRLTLITQNTQWIHENSKLSLSGIKKIFKTPVRGDGLSPLLSLIRARKQKILWLADESCDVVIDLTIAKFLADLGHAVIFAVKEAPFFKKVCLADTRTDPVLVKILETAHFIHEKTISKNNLVKLLKHDKSIYVVSDGTRETLNLLLASTTFSRIFKEVDCVISRGKSQKKRLIDSHFRFTQNIINISLDKKELLITYKPRHPDFIKFPHKNLEEKANEIIDQMKLAKNKGMTIMFYSGIIGSIPGKIDVAKKIMSTFIDYLHKQSSDLFIINPSFYYEPGMDADDLMYMWEIVQRSTYIDIWRFQTSDDIAKSFLIMTEKVPPEWIGKDSTYSTGCTIEMRIALDVQKENPEMQIIGPALDRFMRRNEYGVGSMYDQRLAD
;
A
#
# COMPACT_ATOMS: atom_id res chain seq x y z
N MET A 1 -14.99 -28.90 -5.59
CA MET A 1 -14.11 -28.88 -4.40
C MET A 1 -15.01 -28.68 -3.19
N LYS A 2 -15.05 -29.65 -2.27
CA LYS A 2 -15.82 -29.52 -1.02
C LYS A 2 -15.34 -28.29 -0.26
N ASN A 3 -16.27 -27.44 0.18
CA ASN A 3 -16.06 -26.40 1.19
C ASN A 3 -15.30 -27.04 2.36
N ARG A 4 -13.99 -26.79 2.43
CA ARG A 4 -13.30 -26.83 3.72
C ARG A 4 -13.77 -25.58 4.42
N GLU A 5 -14.53 -25.75 5.48
CA GLU A 5 -14.82 -24.71 6.47
C GLU A 5 -13.55 -23.89 6.68
N ASN A 6 -13.66 -22.57 6.49
CA ASN A 6 -12.55 -21.65 6.63
C ASN A 6 -12.01 -21.81 8.07
N PRO A 7 -10.79 -22.31 8.29
CA PRO A 7 -10.32 -22.69 9.63
C PRO A 7 -10.00 -21.48 10.53
N PHE A 8 -10.19 -20.26 10.04
CA PHE A 8 -10.09 -19.04 10.84
C PHE A 8 -11.36 -18.93 11.69
N ALA A 9 -11.33 -19.61 12.83
CA ALA A 9 -12.33 -19.52 13.89
C ALA A 9 -12.76 -18.06 14.07
N ARG A 10 -14.07 -17.81 14.04
CA ARG A 10 -14.61 -16.46 14.18
C ARG A 10 -14.20 -15.94 15.54
N ILE A 11 -13.48 -14.81 15.55
CA ILE A 11 -13.12 -14.10 16.76
C ILE A 11 -14.39 -13.91 17.60
N GLY A 12 -14.33 -14.23 18.90
CA GLY A 12 -15.47 -14.15 19.81
C GLY A 12 -16.17 -15.49 20.08
N GLU A 13 -15.78 -16.59 19.43
CA GLU A 13 -16.34 -17.93 19.71
C GLU A 13 -15.55 -18.71 20.77
N ASN A 14 -14.23 -18.50 20.87
CA ASN A 14 -13.35 -19.21 21.81
C ASN A 14 -12.39 -18.24 22.52
N PRO A 15 -12.63 -17.92 23.81
CA PRO A 15 -11.80 -17.00 24.58
C PRO A 15 -10.32 -17.37 24.65
N ASP A 16 -9.99 -18.67 24.74
CA ASP A 16 -8.60 -19.13 24.81
C ASP A 16 -7.88 -18.96 23.48
N PHE A 17 -8.58 -19.16 22.37
CA PHE A 17 -8.05 -18.88 21.04
C PHE A 17 -7.87 -17.37 20.84
N ASP A 18 -8.87 -16.58 21.18
CA ASP A 18 -8.85 -15.12 21.04
C ASP A 18 -7.73 -14.47 21.86
N ALA A 19 -7.51 -14.95 23.10
CA ALA A 19 -6.40 -14.51 23.95
C ALA A 19 -5.05 -14.83 23.30
N TRP A 20 -4.89 -16.02 22.73
CA TRP A 20 -3.65 -16.43 22.07
C TRP A 20 -3.39 -15.68 20.77
N PHE A 21 -4.43 -15.45 19.98
CA PHE A 21 -4.38 -14.63 18.76
C PHE A 21 -4.04 -13.18 19.10
N THR A 22 -4.60 -12.63 20.17
CA THR A 22 -4.24 -11.30 20.68
C THR A 22 -2.78 -11.25 21.13
N ALA A 23 -2.33 -12.26 21.89
CA ALA A 23 -0.93 -12.38 22.32
C ALA A 23 0.04 -12.48 21.14
N PHE A 24 -0.35 -13.14 20.05
CA PHE A 24 0.39 -13.17 18.79
C PHE A 24 0.62 -11.76 18.23
N PHE A 25 -0.41 -10.92 18.12
CA PHE A 25 -0.24 -9.55 17.64
C PHE A 25 0.63 -8.70 18.58
N LEU A 26 0.43 -8.83 19.89
CA LEU A 26 1.21 -8.09 20.90
C LEU A 26 2.69 -8.48 20.86
N LYS A 27 3.03 -9.78 20.89
CA LYS A 27 4.41 -10.28 20.87
C LYS A 27 5.15 -9.87 19.59
N ASN A 28 4.43 -9.74 18.47
CA ASN A 28 4.98 -9.28 17.20
C ASN A 28 5.00 -7.75 17.04
N SER A 29 4.47 -6.99 18.00
CA SER A 29 4.27 -5.54 17.91
C SER A 29 3.50 -5.12 16.66
N LEU A 30 2.38 -5.81 16.42
CA LEU A 30 1.48 -5.64 15.27
C LEU A 30 0.08 -5.22 15.72
N ASP A 31 -0.06 -4.80 16.98
CA ASP A 31 -1.34 -4.36 17.52
C ASP A 31 -1.55 -2.85 17.38
N PRO A 32 -2.59 -2.39 16.65
CA PRO A 32 -2.83 -0.97 16.43
C PRO A 32 -3.33 -0.26 17.69
N PHE A 33 -3.93 -0.98 18.65
CA PHE A 33 -4.32 -0.38 19.93
C PHE A 33 -3.10 -0.16 20.83
N ALA A 34 -2.15 -1.10 20.83
CA ALA A 34 -0.91 -0.97 21.57
C ALA A 34 0.11 -0.04 20.89
N TYR A 35 0.11 0.05 19.56
CA TYR A 35 1.11 0.78 18.77
C TYR A 35 0.50 1.66 17.65
N PRO A 36 -0.43 2.59 17.96
CA PRO A 36 -1.23 3.32 16.97
C PRO A 36 -0.42 4.23 16.02
N ALA A 37 0.74 4.71 16.45
CA ALA A 37 1.62 5.55 15.62
C ALA A 37 2.54 4.74 14.68
N LYS A 38 2.54 3.40 14.77
CA LYS A 38 3.46 2.52 14.02
C LYS A 38 2.74 1.44 13.23
N VAL A 39 1.58 1.02 13.71
CA VAL A 39 0.78 -0.05 13.11
C VAL A 39 -0.45 0.57 12.46
N ALA A 40 -0.65 0.24 11.19
CA ALA A 40 -1.79 0.65 10.40
C ALA A 40 -3.11 0.27 11.10
N SER A 41 -4.08 1.19 11.07
CA SER A 41 -5.44 0.88 11.49
C SER A 41 -6.10 -0.11 10.52
N LYS A 42 -7.29 -0.60 10.88
CA LYS A 42 -8.06 -1.49 10.01
C LYS A 42 -8.33 -0.82 8.65
N GLU A 43 -8.73 0.44 8.68
CA GLU A 43 -9.10 1.24 7.50
C GLU A 43 -7.89 1.48 6.58
N GLN A 44 -6.71 1.75 7.15
CA GLN A 44 -5.49 1.84 6.36
C GLN A 44 -5.10 0.50 5.74
N ILE A 45 -5.30 -0.62 6.44
CA ILE A 45 -5.07 -1.96 5.88
C ILE A 45 -6.02 -2.26 4.72
N GLU A 46 -7.27 -1.79 4.80
CA GLU A 46 -8.28 -1.94 3.76
C GLU A 46 -7.93 -1.26 2.43
N PHE A 47 -6.93 -0.36 2.41
CA PHE A 47 -6.36 0.14 1.16
C PHE A 47 -5.65 -0.94 0.34
N MET A 48 -5.13 -1.98 1.02
CA MET A 48 -4.25 -3.00 0.44
C MET A 48 -4.87 -4.40 0.47
N VAL A 49 -5.48 -4.75 1.60
CA VAL A 49 -6.05 -6.07 1.88
C VAL A 49 -7.57 -5.93 1.90
N PHE A 50 -8.29 -6.92 1.38
CA PHE A 50 -9.73 -7.02 1.54
C PHE A 50 -10.02 -8.04 2.66
N PRO A 51 -10.22 -7.61 3.91
CA PRO A 51 -10.51 -8.52 5.01
C PRO A 51 -11.94 -9.05 4.89
N GLU A 52 -12.09 -10.35 4.62
CA GLU A 52 -13.40 -11.00 4.62
C GLU A 52 -13.86 -11.23 6.06
N ASN A 53 -15.16 -11.07 6.33
CA ASN A 53 -15.77 -11.38 7.65
C ASN A 53 -15.09 -10.71 8.86
N GLY A 54 -14.46 -9.55 8.68
CA GLY A 54 -13.76 -8.84 9.75
C GLY A 54 -12.44 -9.50 10.18
N GLU A 55 -11.86 -10.37 9.34
CA GLU A 55 -10.55 -10.97 9.56
C GLU A 55 -9.47 -9.91 9.78
N ARG A 56 -8.47 -10.26 10.60
CA ARG A 56 -7.34 -9.39 10.91
C ARG A 56 -6.09 -9.85 10.17
N TYR A 57 -5.59 -9.00 9.28
CA TYR A 57 -4.40 -9.30 8.47
C TYR A 57 -3.17 -9.61 9.32
N PHE A 58 -2.36 -10.59 8.89
CA PHE A 58 -1.04 -10.89 9.44
C PHE A 58 0.00 -11.16 8.35
N PRO A 59 1.28 -10.76 8.55
CA PRO A 59 2.29 -10.73 7.47
C PRO A 59 3.07 -12.06 7.33
N CYS A 60 2.37 -13.19 7.21
CA CYS A 60 2.98 -14.50 6.95
C CYS A 60 2.03 -15.42 6.15
N SER A 61 2.57 -16.52 5.61
CA SER A 61 1.78 -17.55 4.91
C SER A 61 0.86 -18.28 5.89
N ASP A 62 -0.26 -18.81 5.43
CA ASP A 62 -1.20 -19.59 6.26
C ASP A 62 -0.48 -20.75 6.96
N LYS A 63 0.35 -21.49 6.22
CA LYS A 63 1.15 -22.59 6.77
C LYS A 63 2.02 -22.18 7.96
N MET A 64 2.53 -20.95 7.96
CA MET A 64 3.35 -20.42 9.06
C MET A 64 2.46 -19.94 10.21
N PHE A 65 1.35 -19.28 9.90
CA PHE A 65 0.36 -18.88 10.89
C PHE A 65 -0.19 -20.10 11.65
N ASP A 66 -0.63 -21.15 10.94
CA ASP A 66 -1.10 -22.41 11.51
C ASP A 66 -0.03 -23.06 12.40
N ALA A 67 1.23 -23.03 11.96
CA ALA A 67 2.34 -23.58 12.73
C ALA A 67 2.50 -22.86 14.08
N ILE A 68 2.35 -21.53 14.10
CA ILE A 68 2.41 -20.70 15.31
C ILE A 68 1.16 -20.91 16.17
N MET A 69 -0.03 -20.87 15.56
CA MET A 69 -1.32 -21.02 16.26
C MET A 69 -1.52 -22.42 16.84
N SER A 70 -0.85 -23.45 16.30
CA SER A 70 -0.95 -24.82 16.79
C SER A 70 -0.49 -25.03 18.23
N ARG A 71 0.30 -24.10 18.80
CA ARG A 71 0.97 -24.21 20.11
C ARG A 71 1.89 -25.42 20.30
N LYS A 72 2.10 -26.23 19.25
CA LYS A 72 2.88 -27.48 19.29
C LYS A 72 4.34 -27.30 18.87
N TYR A 73 4.72 -26.08 18.48
CA TYR A 73 6.07 -25.72 18.08
C TYR A 73 6.66 -26.68 17.01
N PRO A 74 5.98 -26.81 15.86
CA PRO A 74 6.27 -27.87 14.88
C PRO A 74 7.64 -27.68 14.21
N PRO A 75 8.19 -28.74 13.56
CA PRO A 75 9.50 -28.70 12.91
C PRO A 75 9.66 -27.57 11.89
N LEU A 76 8.58 -27.21 11.18
CA LEU A 76 8.57 -26.08 10.24
C LEU A 76 8.94 -24.75 10.92
N LEU A 77 8.35 -24.49 12.09
CA LEU A 77 8.57 -23.26 12.85
C LEU A 77 9.98 -23.24 13.42
N LYS A 78 10.41 -24.34 14.06
CA LYS A 78 11.79 -24.53 14.56
C LYS A 78 12.84 -24.26 13.47
N LYS A 79 12.68 -24.88 12.30
CA LYS A 79 13.60 -24.70 11.17
C LYS A 79 13.61 -23.25 10.66
N SER A 80 12.47 -22.57 10.71
CA SER A 80 12.38 -21.17 10.27
C SER A 80 13.05 -20.23 11.25
N TYR A 81 12.96 -20.47 12.56
CA TYR A 81 13.73 -19.73 13.56
C TYR A 81 15.23 -20.00 13.43
N GLN A 82 15.62 -21.26 13.29
CA GLN A 82 17.03 -21.63 13.14
C GLN A 82 17.65 -20.94 11.92
N LYS A 83 16.94 -20.92 10.77
CA LYS A 83 17.41 -20.22 9.58
C LYS A 83 17.69 -18.74 9.83
N VAL A 84 16.81 -18.06 10.56
CA VAL A 84 16.98 -16.64 10.93
C VAL A 84 18.20 -16.46 11.84
N PHE A 85 18.39 -17.37 12.79
CA PHE A 85 19.55 -17.35 13.67
C PHE A 85 20.86 -17.53 12.90
N ASP A 86 20.92 -18.55 12.05
CA ASP A 86 22.08 -18.86 11.21
C ASP A 86 22.43 -17.67 10.32
N GLU A 87 21.45 -17.04 9.67
CA GLU A 87 21.67 -15.85 8.82
C GLU A 87 22.28 -14.66 9.58
N ILE A 88 21.90 -14.45 10.85
CA ILE A 88 22.50 -13.39 11.68
C ILE A 88 23.91 -13.80 12.12
N MET A 89 24.14 -15.07 12.43
CA MET A 89 25.46 -15.57 12.82
C MET A 89 26.46 -15.46 11.67
N ASP A 90 26.05 -15.85 10.47
CA ASP A 90 26.85 -15.72 9.24
C ASP A 90 27.22 -14.26 8.98
N MET A 91 26.27 -13.33 9.14
CA MET A 91 26.52 -11.89 9.00
C MET A 91 27.54 -11.37 10.02
N ILE A 92 27.51 -11.86 11.27
CA ILE A 92 28.50 -11.50 12.30
C ILE A 92 29.88 -12.04 11.93
N ASP A 93 29.96 -13.28 11.44
CA ASP A 93 31.23 -13.88 11.00
C ASP A 93 31.82 -13.19 9.78
N GLU A 94 30.97 -12.74 8.85
CA GLU A 94 31.36 -12.06 7.62
C GLU A 94 31.87 -10.63 7.85
N LEU A 95 31.24 -9.88 8.77
CA LEU A 95 31.40 -8.42 8.83
C LEU A 95 32.15 -7.90 10.06
N ILE A 96 32.42 -8.74 11.06
CA ILE A 96 33.05 -8.31 12.32
C ILE A 96 34.45 -8.91 12.42
N ASP A 97 35.47 -8.06 12.25
CA ASP A 97 36.87 -8.48 12.27
C ASP A 97 37.37 -8.83 13.69
N SER A 98 36.98 -8.02 14.68
CA SER A 98 37.39 -8.18 16.09
C SER A 98 36.84 -9.48 16.67
N GLU A 99 37.73 -10.37 17.12
CA GLU A 99 37.35 -11.66 17.71
C GLU A 99 36.49 -11.46 18.97
N TYR A 100 36.84 -10.50 19.82
CA TYR A 100 36.07 -10.20 21.03
C TYR A 100 34.66 -9.72 20.70
N ASP A 101 34.53 -8.73 19.80
CA ASP A 101 33.21 -8.18 19.44
C ASP A 101 32.36 -9.22 18.74
N ARG A 102 32.96 -10.08 17.91
CA ARG A 102 32.30 -11.22 17.29
C ARG A 102 31.76 -12.18 18.34
N GLN A 103 32.57 -12.62 19.29
CA GLN A 103 32.13 -13.51 20.37
C GLN A 103 31.04 -12.86 21.23
N PHE A 104 31.19 -11.58 21.60
CA PHE A 104 30.20 -10.81 22.34
C PHE A 104 28.85 -10.74 21.60
N LEU A 105 28.86 -10.36 20.31
CA LEU A 105 27.65 -10.25 19.50
C LEU A 105 26.97 -11.61 19.34
N LYS A 106 27.74 -12.68 19.07
CA LYS A 106 27.19 -14.05 18.97
C LYS A 106 26.49 -14.46 20.27
N ALA A 107 27.14 -14.23 21.42
CA ALA A 107 26.55 -14.53 22.72
C ALA A 107 25.27 -13.71 22.97
N LEU A 108 25.28 -12.40 22.69
CA LEU A 108 24.13 -11.53 22.85
C LEU A 108 22.95 -11.95 21.95
N ILE A 109 23.21 -12.24 20.68
CA ILE A 109 22.19 -12.70 19.74
C ILE A 109 21.64 -14.06 20.18
N LYS A 110 22.48 -14.98 20.66
CA LYS A 110 22.02 -16.28 21.18
C LYS A 110 21.08 -16.12 22.37
N ILE A 111 21.45 -15.31 23.35
CA ILE A 111 20.58 -15.00 24.51
C ILE A 111 19.23 -14.44 24.04
N LYS A 112 19.23 -13.48 23.11
CA LYS A 112 17.99 -12.87 22.62
C LYS A 112 17.16 -13.79 21.73
N TYR A 113 17.80 -14.63 20.94
CA TYR A 113 17.13 -15.66 20.16
C TYR A 113 16.38 -16.65 21.05
N ASP A 114 17.05 -17.21 22.06
CA ASP A 114 16.46 -18.22 22.95
C ASP A 114 15.26 -17.65 23.74
N ASP A 115 15.36 -16.40 24.21
CA ASP A 115 14.28 -15.67 24.90
C ASP A 115 13.06 -15.41 23.98
N ASP A 116 13.30 -14.90 22.76
CA ASP A 116 12.19 -14.48 21.89
C ASP A 116 11.38 -15.65 21.32
N ILE A 117 12.00 -16.82 21.12
CA ILE A 117 11.33 -17.98 20.53
C ILE A 117 10.61 -18.86 21.56
N GLN A 118 10.81 -18.64 22.86
CA GLN A 118 10.32 -19.50 23.95
C GLN A 118 8.80 -19.76 23.87
N THR A 119 8.04 -18.71 23.58
CA THR A 119 6.56 -18.78 23.46
C THR A 119 6.08 -19.37 22.13
N GLY A 120 6.95 -19.41 21.12
CA GLY A 120 6.59 -19.78 19.76
C GLY A 120 5.66 -18.82 19.01
N LEU A 121 5.29 -17.69 19.61
CA LEU A 121 4.35 -16.70 19.05
C LEU A 121 4.96 -15.78 18.00
N LEU A 122 6.28 -15.67 17.92
CA LEU A 122 6.94 -14.68 17.08
C LEU A 122 6.95 -15.13 15.61
N ILE A 123 6.56 -14.26 14.69
CA ILE A 123 6.72 -14.54 13.26
C ILE A 123 8.23 -14.57 12.96
N PRO A 124 8.78 -15.57 12.25
CA PRO A 124 10.22 -15.64 11.98
C PRO A 124 10.82 -14.37 11.36
N SER A 125 10.11 -13.68 10.46
CA SER A 125 10.61 -12.40 9.91
C SER A 125 10.60 -11.24 10.93
N ARG A 126 9.82 -11.34 12.01
CA ARG A 126 9.84 -10.38 13.12
C ARG A 126 11.02 -10.66 14.05
N LEU A 127 11.37 -11.93 14.26
CA LEU A 127 12.62 -12.32 14.90
C LEU A 127 13.83 -11.78 14.12
N GLU A 128 13.84 -11.99 12.80
CA GLU A 128 14.87 -11.51 11.88
C GLU A 128 15.09 -10.00 12.03
N LYS A 129 14.01 -9.21 11.99
CA LYS A 129 14.06 -7.76 12.24
C LYS A 129 14.68 -7.41 13.60
N LYS A 130 14.26 -8.09 14.67
CA LYS A 130 14.74 -7.80 16.03
C LYS A 130 16.24 -8.07 16.17
N LEU A 131 16.70 -9.24 15.70
CA LEU A 131 18.10 -9.63 15.78
C LEU A 131 18.97 -8.75 14.88
N HIS A 132 18.54 -8.47 13.66
CA HIS A 132 19.24 -7.53 12.77
C HIS A 132 19.34 -6.13 13.38
N LYS A 133 18.29 -5.64 14.05
CA LYS A 133 18.33 -4.36 14.76
C LYS A 133 19.37 -4.35 15.88
N ILE A 134 19.52 -5.46 16.63
CA ILE A 134 20.56 -5.56 17.67
C ILE A 134 21.94 -5.44 17.04
N PHE A 135 22.19 -6.18 15.94
CA PHE A 135 23.45 -6.09 15.21
C PHE A 135 23.77 -4.64 14.79
N LEU A 136 22.86 -3.96 14.09
CA LEU A 136 23.07 -2.58 13.65
C LEU A 136 23.32 -1.63 14.82
N SER A 137 22.54 -1.78 15.90
CA SER A 137 22.61 -0.87 17.05
C SER A 137 23.89 -1.04 17.87
N ARG A 138 24.53 -2.21 17.81
CA ARG A 138 25.76 -2.51 18.55
C ARG A 138 27.03 -2.29 17.75
N THR A 139 26.95 -2.42 16.43
CA THR A 139 28.09 -2.27 15.53
C THR A 139 28.19 -0.87 14.95
N HIS A 140 27.09 -0.11 14.94
CA HIS A 140 26.98 1.19 14.26
C HIS A 140 27.25 1.14 12.75
N ILE A 141 27.26 -0.05 12.15
CA ILE A 141 27.36 -0.24 10.70
C ILE A 141 25.99 0.10 10.09
N GLU A 142 25.89 1.23 9.38
CA GLU A 142 24.59 1.72 8.88
C GLU A 142 24.00 0.86 7.75
N ASN A 143 24.82 0.46 6.77
CA ASN A 143 24.41 -0.35 5.61
C ASN A 143 25.42 -1.51 5.39
N PRO A 144 25.25 -2.63 6.12
CA PRO A 144 26.24 -3.70 6.18
C PRO A 144 26.65 -4.30 4.83
N TYR A 145 25.73 -4.33 3.87
CA TYR A 145 25.96 -4.93 2.55
C TYR A 145 26.12 -3.90 1.41
N SER A 146 26.37 -2.62 1.72
CA SER A 146 26.47 -1.55 0.70
C SER A 146 27.50 -1.85 -0.40
N GLU A 147 28.72 -2.20 -0.03
CA GLU A 147 29.80 -2.50 -0.99
C GLU A 147 29.48 -3.73 -1.86
N PHE A 148 28.99 -4.80 -1.22
CA PHE A 148 28.55 -6.00 -1.92
C PHE A 148 27.46 -5.69 -2.95
N LYS A 149 26.44 -4.91 -2.56
CA LYS A 149 25.36 -4.47 -3.45
C LYS A 149 25.90 -3.70 -4.66
N ASN A 150 26.76 -2.71 -4.43
CA ASN A 150 27.37 -1.90 -5.49
C ASN A 150 28.19 -2.75 -6.46
N TYR A 151 28.99 -3.68 -5.94
CA TYR A 151 29.81 -4.59 -6.75
C TYR A 151 28.95 -5.47 -7.67
N ILE A 152 27.91 -6.10 -7.12
CA ILE A 152 27.01 -6.97 -7.88
C ILE A 152 26.21 -6.17 -8.92
N ASN A 153 25.68 -5.00 -8.55
CA ASN A 153 24.94 -4.14 -9.48
C ASN A 153 25.81 -3.73 -10.68
N LYS A 154 27.07 -3.36 -10.43
CA LYS A 154 28.04 -3.04 -11.48
C LYS A 154 28.31 -4.23 -12.40
N LYS A 155 28.49 -5.42 -11.83
CA LYS A 155 28.73 -6.65 -12.60
C LYS A 155 27.55 -6.99 -13.50
N ILE A 156 26.34 -6.96 -12.96
CA ILE A 156 25.10 -7.27 -13.70
C ILE A 156 24.85 -6.23 -14.78
N LYS A 157 25.02 -4.93 -14.47
CA LYS A 157 24.86 -3.86 -15.46
C LYS A 157 25.79 -4.03 -16.65
N LYS A 158 27.07 -4.36 -16.41
CA LYS A 158 28.04 -4.63 -17.49
C LYS A 158 27.61 -5.79 -18.38
N ILE A 159 26.96 -6.81 -17.83
CA ILE A 159 26.48 -7.96 -18.59
C ILE A 159 25.25 -7.59 -19.43
N ILE A 160 24.27 -6.91 -18.82
CA ILE A 160 23.05 -6.49 -19.52
C ILE A 160 23.38 -5.55 -20.68
N ASP A 161 24.38 -4.69 -20.51
CA ASP A 161 24.85 -3.74 -21.55
C ASP A 161 25.84 -4.37 -22.55
N SER A 162 26.09 -5.68 -22.47
CA SER A 162 27.00 -6.33 -23.40
C SER A 162 26.34 -6.51 -24.77
N GLU A 163 27.13 -6.34 -25.83
CA GLU A 163 26.73 -6.59 -27.22
C GLU A 163 26.15 -8.00 -27.41
N ILE A 164 26.62 -8.98 -26.63
CA ILE A 164 26.13 -10.37 -26.68
C ILE A 164 24.67 -10.46 -26.23
N VAL A 165 24.30 -9.77 -25.15
CA VAL A 165 22.91 -9.75 -24.65
C VAL A 165 22.03 -8.96 -25.61
N GLU A 166 22.50 -7.82 -26.11
CA GLU A 166 21.78 -7.01 -27.09
C GLU A 166 21.53 -7.79 -28.39
N THR A 167 22.55 -8.43 -28.94
CA THR A 167 22.44 -9.30 -30.13
C THR A 167 21.46 -10.44 -29.87
N ALA A 168 21.51 -11.08 -28.70
CA ALA A 168 20.58 -12.14 -28.36
C ALA A 168 19.13 -11.64 -28.26
N LEU A 169 18.90 -10.46 -27.67
CA LEU A 169 17.58 -9.86 -27.53
C LEU A 169 16.96 -9.48 -28.88
N ASN A 170 17.78 -8.99 -29.80
CA ASN A 170 17.35 -8.55 -31.13
C ASN A 170 17.25 -9.68 -32.16
N GLN A 171 17.79 -10.88 -31.86
CA GLN A 171 17.77 -11.97 -32.81
C GLN A 171 16.38 -12.63 -32.93
N ILE A 172 15.93 -12.77 -34.17
CA ILE A 172 14.79 -13.58 -34.57
C ILE A 172 15.15 -15.06 -34.35
N ASP A 173 14.32 -15.78 -33.58
CA ASP A 173 14.44 -17.23 -33.39
C ASP A 173 13.22 -17.95 -33.98
N ASP A 174 13.21 -19.28 -33.86
CA ASP A 174 12.13 -20.12 -34.40
C ASP A 174 10.74 -19.79 -33.83
N SER A 175 10.63 -19.01 -32.74
CA SER A 175 9.33 -18.56 -32.23
C SER A 175 8.56 -17.72 -33.23
N LEU A 176 9.24 -17.09 -34.20
CA LEU A 176 8.63 -16.27 -35.24
C LEU A 176 8.11 -17.06 -36.46
N LYS A 177 8.45 -18.35 -36.61
CA LYS A 177 8.04 -19.19 -37.75
C LYS A 177 6.55 -19.58 -37.73
N THR A 178 5.87 -19.43 -36.60
CA THR A 178 4.45 -19.78 -36.44
C THR A 178 3.46 -18.66 -36.81
N PHE A 179 3.91 -17.58 -37.45
CA PHE A 179 3.14 -16.34 -37.58
C PHE A 179 2.74 -15.94 -39.01
N GLU A 180 2.64 -16.90 -39.93
CA GLU A 180 2.31 -16.67 -41.35
C GLU A 180 0.96 -15.94 -41.59
N ASN A 181 0.10 -15.84 -40.56
CA ASN A 181 -1.23 -15.23 -40.63
C ASN A 181 -1.44 -14.01 -39.70
N LEU A 182 -0.40 -13.42 -39.10
CA LEU A 182 -0.56 -12.24 -38.24
C LEU A 182 -0.55 -10.93 -39.05
N SER A 183 -1.39 -9.97 -38.67
CA SER A 183 -1.28 -8.59 -39.15
C SER A 183 0.01 -7.92 -38.67
N LEU A 184 0.42 -6.83 -39.32
CA LEU A 184 1.59 -6.04 -38.90
C LEU A 184 1.45 -5.51 -37.46
N PHE A 185 0.22 -5.20 -37.04
CA PHE A 185 -0.05 -4.76 -35.68
C PHE A 185 0.17 -5.89 -34.67
N GLU A 186 -0.40 -7.07 -34.92
CA GLU A 186 -0.24 -8.25 -34.06
C GLU A 186 1.21 -8.73 -34.00
N LEU A 187 1.95 -8.64 -35.10
CA LEU A 187 3.37 -8.96 -35.13
C LEU A 187 4.18 -8.04 -34.20
N ARG A 188 3.92 -6.72 -34.22
CA ARG A 188 4.60 -5.76 -33.32
C ARG A 188 4.31 -6.04 -31.85
N GLU A 189 3.06 -6.34 -31.52
CA GLU A 189 2.67 -6.71 -30.16
C GLU A 189 3.36 -8.02 -29.72
N LYS A 190 3.45 -9.00 -30.62
CA LYS A 190 4.12 -10.26 -30.33
C LYS A 190 5.63 -10.10 -30.11
N ILE A 191 6.28 -9.24 -30.89
CA ILE A 191 7.70 -8.91 -30.70
C ILE A 191 7.93 -8.35 -29.28
N LYS A 192 7.09 -7.41 -28.83
CA LYS A 192 7.17 -6.85 -27.47
C LYS A 192 6.99 -7.93 -26.39
N GLU A 193 6.05 -8.86 -26.57
CA GLU A 193 5.87 -9.98 -25.63
C GLU A 193 7.11 -10.87 -25.54
N ILE A 194 7.71 -11.19 -26.69
CA ILE A 194 8.93 -12.00 -26.75
C ILE A 194 10.07 -11.26 -26.04
N GLU A 195 10.26 -9.98 -26.33
CA GLU A 195 11.28 -9.16 -25.69
C GLU A 195 11.10 -9.10 -24.16
N PHE A 196 9.87 -8.86 -23.72
CA PHE A 196 9.52 -8.82 -22.31
C PHE A 196 9.79 -10.16 -21.61
N GLN A 197 9.38 -11.28 -22.21
CA GLN A 197 9.64 -12.61 -21.67
C GLN A 197 11.13 -12.92 -21.61
N ARG A 198 11.92 -12.54 -22.63
CA ARG A 198 13.39 -12.68 -22.62
C ARG A 198 13.99 -11.90 -21.45
N ARG A 199 13.59 -10.65 -21.23
CA ARG A 199 14.02 -9.83 -20.08
C ARG A 199 13.65 -10.48 -18.74
N LEU A 200 12.45 -11.05 -18.62
CA LEU A 200 12.04 -11.80 -17.41
C LEU A 200 12.95 -13.01 -17.14
N THR A 201 13.33 -13.78 -18.16
CA THR A 201 14.18 -14.96 -17.94
C THR A 201 15.60 -14.62 -17.47
N LEU A 202 16.08 -13.38 -17.65
CA LEU A 202 17.37 -12.95 -17.09
C LEU A 202 17.40 -13.03 -15.55
N ILE A 203 16.23 -12.96 -14.91
CA ILE A 203 16.06 -13.11 -13.47
C ILE A 203 16.57 -14.48 -12.98
N THR A 204 16.50 -15.52 -13.81
CA THR A 204 16.85 -16.90 -13.38
C THR A 204 18.34 -17.10 -13.12
N GLN A 205 19.16 -16.10 -13.43
CA GLN A 205 20.61 -16.18 -13.36
C GLN A 205 21.22 -15.48 -12.15
N ASN A 206 20.40 -15.07 -11.17
CA ASN A 206 20.80 -14.31 -9.98
C ASN A 206 22.09 -14.81 -9.29
N THR A 207 22.26 -16.13 -9.15
CA THR A 207 23.44 -16.77 -8.52
C THR A 207 24.61 -16.97 -9.48
N GLN A 208 24.34 -17.21 -10.77
CA GLN A 208 25.38 -17.37 -11.78
C GLN A 208 26.08 -16.04 -12.08
N TRP A 209 25.34 -14.94 -12.07
CA TRP A 209 25.90 -13.59 -12.18
C TRP A 209 26.90 -13.29 -11.05
N ILE A 210 26.65 -13.79 -9.85
CA ILE A 210 27.47 -13.53 -8.66
C ILE A 210 28.78 -14.33 -8.73
N HIS A 211 28.72 -15.65 -8.94
CA HIS A 211 29.85 -16.55 -8.68
C HIS A 211 30.72 -16.91 -9.89
N GLU A 212 30.24 -16.77 -11.12
CA GLU A 212 31.04 -17.15 -12.28
C GLU A 212 31.69 -15.94 -12.97
N ASN A 213 32.96 -16.09 -13.35
CA ASN A 213 33.66 -15.28 -14.37
C ASN A 213 33.44 -15.89 -15.76
N SER A 214 32.36 -16.64 -15.97
CA SER A 214 32.12 -17.36 -17.21
C SER A 214 31.93 -16.36 -18.35
N LYS A 215 32.75 -16.50 -19.40
CA LYS A 215 32.55 -15.77 -20.65
C LYS A 215 31.17 -16.14 -21.19
N LEU A 216 30.21 -15.23 -21.05
CA LEU A 216 28.88 -15.40 -21.60
C LEU A 216 28.98 -15.56 -23.11
N SER A 217 28.51 -16.68 -23.63
CA SER A 217 28.38 -16.90 -25.07
C SER A 217 26.96 -16.56 -25.52
N LEU A 218 26.82 -16.22 -26.80
CA LEU A 218 25.50 -16.01 -27.42
C LEU A 218 24.58 -17.23 -27.24
N SER A 219 25.11 -18.44 -27.35
CA SER A 219 24.36 -19.68 -27.13
C SER A 219 23.92 -19.84 -25.66
N GLY A 220 24.74 -19.39 -24.71
CA GLY A 220 24.41 -19.36 -23.29
C GLY A 220 23.22 -18.45 -23.01
N ILE A 221 23.24 -17.21 -23.51
CA ILE A 221 22.10 -16.27 -23.36
C ILE A 221 20.84 -16.82 -24.02
N LYS A 222 20.92 -17.39 -25.22
CA LYS A 222 19.77 -18.03 -25.86
C LYS A 222 19.18 -19.18 -25.05
N LYS A 223 20.03 -19.95 -24.34
CA LYS A 223 19.55 -21.00 -23.44
C LYS A 223 18.81 -20.41 -22.25
N ILE A 224 19.27 -19.27 -21.72
CA ILE A 224 18.57 -18.53 -20.65
C ILE A 224 17.18 -18.08 -21.14
N PHE A 225 17.08 -17.53 -22.34
CA PHE A 225 15.80 -17.09 -22.92
C PHE A 225 14.80 -18.22 -23.17
N LYS A 226 15.28 -19.46 -23.28
CA LYS A 226 14.45 -20.67 -23.39
C LYS A 226 14.06 -21.25 -22.02
N THR A 227 14.41 -20.60 -20.92
CA THR A 227 14.06 -21.10 -19.58
C THR A 227 12.54 -21.14 -19.43
N PRO A 228 11.96 -22.30 -19.06
CA PRO A 228 10.52 -22.41 -18.88
C PRO A 228 10.01 -21.45 -17.80
N VAL A 229 8.90 -20.80 -18.11
CA VAL A 229 8.13 -20.00 -17.15
C VAL A 229 6.95 -20.83 -16.68
N ARG A 230 6.86 -21.05 -15.37
CA ARG A 230 5.79 -21.82 -14.73
C ARG A 230 4.82 -20.91 -13.98
N GLY A 231 3.67 -21.48 -13.61
CA GLY A 231 2.61 -20.81 -12.86
C GLY A 231 1.54 -20.20 -13.77
N ASP A 232 0.56 -19.56 -13.14
CA ASP A 232 -0.62 -18.99 -13.78
C ASP A 232 -0.52 -17.48 -14.05
N GLY A 233 0.58 -16.85 -13.65
CA GLY A 233 0.72 -15.39 -13.72
C GLY A 233 1.38 -14.84 -14.98
N LEU A 234 1.94 -15.67 -15.86
CA LEU A 234 2.54 -15.18 -17.10
C LEU A 234 1.50 -14.52 -18.03
N SER A 235 0.32 -15.13 -18.19
CA SER A 235 -0.72 -14.56 -19.06
C SER A 235 -1.24 -13.20 -18.56
N PRO A 236 -1.61 -13.04 -17.26
CA PRO A 236 -1.93 -11.73 -16.69
C PRO A 236 -0.79 -10.72 -16.85
N LEU A 237 0.46 -11.14 -16.67
CA LEU A 237 1.62 -10.26 -16.82
C LEU A 237 1.81 -9.79 -18.27
N LEU A 238 1.68 -10.69 -19.25
CA LEU A 238 1.76 -10.36 -20.68
C LEU A 238 0.61 -9.46 -21.13
N SER A 239 -0.55 -9.52 -20.46
CA SER A 239 -1.66 -8.62 -20.77
C SER A 239 -1.31 -7.15 -20.58
N LEU A 240 -0.33 -6.83 -19.71
CA LEU A 240 0.16 -5.47 -19.53
C LEU A 240 0.78 -4.92 -20.81
N ILE A 241 1.45 -5.76 -21.61
CA ILE A 241 2.10 -5.33 -22.86
C ILE A 241 1.10 -4.74 -23.86
N ARG A 242 -0.12 -5.28 -23.85
CA ARG A 242 -1.23 -4.88 -24.73
C ARG A 242 -2.14 -3.84 -24.09
N ALA A 243 -1.98 -3.57 -22.79
CA ALA A 243 -2.84 -2.69 -22.06
C ALA A 243 -2.54 -1.22 -22.40
N ARG A 244 -3.57 -0.38 -22.34
CA ARG A 244 -3.36 1.08 -22.29
C ARG A 244 -2.63 1.43 -21.00
N LYS A 245 -2.05 2.64 -20.92
CA LYS A 245 -1.37 3.22 -19.74
C LYS A 245 -1.96 2.69 -18.43
N GLN A 246 -1.14 1.97 -17.67
CA GLN A 246 -1.46 1.38 -16.37
C GLN A 246 -0.52 1.98 -15.33
N LYS A 247 -0.95 2.02 -14.07
CA LYS A 247 -0.10 2.29 -12.91
C LYS A 247 0.29 0.97 -12.26
N ILE A 248 1.59 0.71 -12.15
CA ILE A 248 2.12 -0.57 -11.70
C ILE A 248 2.99 -0.35 -10.46
N LEU A 249 2.64 -0.96 -9.34
CA LEU A 249 3.49 -0.98 -8.15
C LEU A 249 4.47 -2.15 -8.24
N TRP A 250 5.76 -1.88 -8.41
CA TRP A 250 6.81 -2.90 -8.44
C TRP A 250 7.53 -2.98 -7.09
N LEU A 251 7.33 -4.07 -6.36
CA LEU A 251 7.97 -4.31 -5.07
C LEU A 251 9.34 -4.99 -5.29
N ALA A 252 10.41 -4.20 -5.17
CA ALA A 252 11.77 -4.70 -5.30
C ALA A 252 12.13 -5.70 -4.19
N ASP A 253 13.06 -6.60 -4.47
CA ASP A 253 13.58 -7.55 -3.47
C ASP A 253 15.05 -7.26 -3.14
N GLU A 254 15.98 -8.10 -3.61
CA GLU A 254 17.41 -7.96 -3.36
C GLU A 254 18.11 -7.16 -4.46
N SER A 255 19.22 -6.50 -4.11
CA SER A 255 20.02 -5.75 -5.08
C SER A 255 20.60 -6.64 -6.17
N CYS A 256 20.77 -7.93 -5.93
CA CYS A 256 21.14 -8.93 -6.94
C CYS A 256 20.21 -8.92 -8.17
N ASP A 257 18.94 -8.54 -7.99
CA ASP A 257 17.92 -8.61 -9.03
C ASP A 257 17.48 -7.21 -9.51
N VAL A 258 17.81 -6.16 -8.77
CA VAL A 258 17.23 -4.81 -8.97
C VAL A 258 17.58 -4.20 -10.32
N VAL A 259 18.77 -4.47 -10.85
CA VAL A 259 19.19 -3.93 -12.17
C VAL A 259 18.33 -4.54 -13.29
N ILE A 260 18.00 -5.83 -13.18
CA ILE A 260 17.11 -6.51 -14.13
C ILE A 260 15.68 -5.99 -13.95
N ASP A 261 15.22 -5.88 -12.70
CA ASP A 261 13.91 -5.32 -12.37
C ASP A 261 13.72 -3.92 -12.96
N LEU A 262 14.73 -3.04 -12.84
CA LEU A 262 14.68 -1.69 -13.41
C LEU A 262 14.75 -1.69 -14.95
N THR A 263 15.40 -2.68 -15.56
CA THR A 263 15.38 -2.85 -17.02
C THR A 263 13.97 -3.22 -17.49
N ILE A 264 13.26 -4.06 -16.74
CA ILE A 264 11.86 -4.41 -17.00
C ILE A 264 10.94 -3.20 -16.74
N ALA A 265 11.17 -2.47 -15.66
CA ALA A 265 10.42 -1.25 -15.35
C ALA A 265 10.56 -0.20 -16.45
N LYS A 266 11.76 -0.01 -17.00
CA LYS A 266 12.01 0.86 -18.15
C LYS A 266 11.28 0.41 -19.40
N PHE A 267 11.34 -0.88 -19.72
CA PHE A 267 10.58 -1.42 -20.85
C PHE A 267 9.07 -1.16 -20.71
N LEU A 268 8.49 -1.33 -19.52
CA LEU A 268 7.08 -1.01 -19.26
C LEU A 268 6.81 0.51 -19.35
N ALA A 269 7.74 1.33 -18.88
CA ALA A 269 7.66 2.79 -19.02
C ALA A 269 7.68 3.24 -20.49
N ASP A 270 8.52 2.61 -21.32
CA ASP A 270 8.60 2.89 -22.76
C ASP A 270 7.33 2.50 -23.52
N LEU A 271 6.55 1.54 -22.99
CA LEU A 271 5.19 1.23 -23.45
C LEU A 271 4.12 2.22 -22.96
N GLY A 272 4.50 3.21 -22.17
CA GLY A 272 3.64 4.28 -21.66
C GLY A 272 3.00 4.00 -20.31
N HIS A 273 3.39 2.93 -19.60
CA HIS A 273 2.93 2.68 -18.23
C HIS A 273 3.65 3.59 -17.22
N ALA A 274 3.02 3.85 -16.08
CA ALA A 274 3.67 4.46 -14.93
C ALA A 274 4.10 3.35 -13.96
N VAL A 275 5.40 3.20 -13.74
CA VAL A 275 5.95 2.20 -12.80
C VAL A 275 6.37 2.89 -11.51
N ILE A 276 5.73 2.51 -10.40
CA ILE A 276 6.09 2.94 -9.05
C ILE A 276 6.96 1.87 -8.42
N PHE A 277 8.26 2.14 -8.34
CA PHE A 277 9.26 1.21 -7.83
C PHE A 277 9.41 1.37 -6.31
N ALA A 278 8.96 0.37 -5.56
CA ALA A 278 9.00 0.38 -4.10
C ALA A 278 10.24 -0.34 -3.56
N VAL A 279 10.97 0.34 -2.68
CA VAL A 279 12.17 -0.14 -1.97
C VAL A 279 11.99 -0.05 -0.46
N LYS A 280 12.94 -0.58 0.31
CA LYS A 280 12.93 -0.44 1.78
C LYS A 280 13.26 0.99 2.23
N GLU A 281 12.73 1.37 3.38
CA GLU A 281 13.03 2.67 4.01
C GLU A 281 14.50 2.78 4.39
N ALA A 282 15.09 1.69 4.86
CA ALA A 282 16.49 1.66 5.25
C ALA A 282 17.09 0.26 5.04
N PRO A 283 18.41 0.11 5.18
CA PRO A 283 19.11 -1.15 4.97
C PRO A 283 18.50 -2.32 5.75
N PHE A 284 18.30 -3.42 5.03
CA PHE A 284 17.84 -4.69 5.59
C PHE A 284 18.49 -5.83 4.80
N PHE A 285 19.59 -6.36 5.32
CA PHE A 285 20.46 -7.30 4.62
C PHE A 285 20.77 -6.82 3.18
N LYS A 286 20.55 -7.70 2.19
CA LYS A 286 20.80 -7.47 0.77
C LYS A 286 19.60 -6.86 0.03
N LYS A 287 18.52 -6.50 0.74
CA LYS A 287 17.37 -5.82 0.13
C LYS A 287 17.75 -4.40 -0.30
N VAL A 288 17.14 -3.97 -1.40
CA VAL A 288 17.28 -2.61 -1.91
C VAL A 288 16.56 -1.65 -0.98
N CYS A 289 17.21 -0.55 -0.60
CA CYS A 289 16.62 0.53 0.16
C CYS A 289 16.79 1.90 -0.51
N LEU A 290 16.14 2.93 0.04
CA LEU A 290 16.25 4.30 -0.45
C LEU A 290 17.69 4.80 -0.53
N ALA A 291 18.55 4.45 0.43
CA ALA A 291 19.95 4.85 0.41
C ALA A 291 20.64 4.32 -0.85
N ASP A 292 20.44 3.04 -1.18
CA ASP A 292 21.06 2.40 -2.35
C ASP A 292 20.67 3.12 -3.65
N THR A 293 19.41 3.56 -3.79
CA THR A 293 18.95 4.29 -4.99
C THR A 293 19.61 5.66 -5.19
N ARG A 294 20.29 6.19 -4.17
CA ARG A 294 20.95 7.49 -4.17
C ARG A 294 22.47 7.41 -4.12
N THR A 295 23.02 6.29 -3.65
CA THR A 295 24.47 6.11 -3.43
C THR A 295 25.10 5.07 -4.34
N ASP A 296 24.35 4.08 -4.84
CA ASP A 296 24.86 3.13 -5.82
C ASP A 296 24.99 3.81 -7.20
N PRO A 297 26.20 3.92 -7.77
CA PRO A 297 26.41 4.62 -9.04
C PRO A 297 25.60 4.05 -10.22
N VAL A 298 25.32 2.74 -10.22
CA VAL A 298 24.51 2.09 -11.24
C VAL A 298 23.06 2.49 -11.08
N LEU A 299 22.51 2.43 -9.87
CA LEU A 299 21.10 2.73 -9.63
C LEU A 299 20.81 4.21 -9.82
N VAL A 300 21.71 5.09 -9.36
CA VAL A 300 21.63 6.54 -9.59
C VAL A 300 21.51 6.85 -11.08
N LYS A 301 22.37 6.26 -11.91
CA LYS A 301 22.32 6.45 -13.36
C LYS A 301 21.05 5.88 -13.99
N ILE A 302 20.59 4.71 -13.53
CA ILE A 302 19.38 4.09 -14.07
C ILE A 302 18.13 4.92 -13.71
N LEU A 303 18.10 5.55 -12.54
CA LEU A 303 16.98 6.29 -11.97
C LEU A 303 17.10 7.82 -12.13
N GLU A 304 18.03 8.31 -12.94
CA GLU A 304 18.30 9.76 -13.10
C GLU A 304 17.05 10.59 -13.45
N THR A 305 16.14 10.03 -14.25
CA THR A 305 14.90 10.70 -14.67
C THR A 305 13.68 10.34 -13.81
N ALA A 306 13.84 9.46 -12.82
CA ALA A 306 12.76 8.98 -11.97
C ALA A 306 12.33 10.05 -10.96
N HIS A 307 11.06 10.03 -10.59
CA HIS A 307 10.52 10.93 -9.58
C HIS A 307 10.48 10.24 -8.21
N PHE A 308 11.16 10.80 -7.21
CA PHE A 308 11.18 10.22 -5.87
C PHE A 308 10.05 10.80 -5.01
N ILE A 309 9.29 9.93 -4.36
CA ILE A 309 8.28 10.29 -3.37
C ILE A 309 8.89 10.09 -1.99
N HIS A 310 9.11 11.18 -1.25
CA HIS A 310 9.84 11.17 0.02
C HIS A 310 8.91 11.21 1.24
N GLU A 311 7.72 11.76 1.06
CA GLU A 311 6.73 11.92 2.10
C GLU A 311 6.23 10.56 2.57
N LYS A 312 6.25 10.31 3.88
CA LYS A 312 5.69 9.09 4.49
C LYS A 312 4.16 9.12 4.58
N THR A 313 3.62 10.33 4.54
CA THR A 313 2.19 10.66 4.70
C THR A 313 1.78 11.67 3.64
N ILE A 314 1.62 11.22 2.39
CA ILE A 314 1.09 12.05 1.29
C ILE A 314 -0.44 12.06 1.31
N SER A 315 -1.09 13.21 1.17
CA SER A 315 -2.55 13.29 1.00
C SER A 315 -3.00 12.65 -0.32
N LYS A 316 -4.26 12.21 -0.40
CA LYS A 316 -4.83 11.69 -1.66
C LYS A 316 -4.70 12.72 -2.77
N ASN A 317 -5.12 13.96 -2.55
CA ASN A 317 -5.03 15.04 -3.55
C ASN A 317 -3.60 15.23 -4.10
N ASN A 318 -2.61 15.23 -3.20
CA ASN A 318 -1.22 15.42 -3.60
C ASN A 318 -0.69 14.20 -4.37
N LEU A 319 -1.05 12.98 -3.94
CA LEU A 319 -0.69 11.78 -4.67
C LEU A 319 -1.29 11.75 -6.08
N VAL A 320 -2.55 12.18 -6.22
CA VAL A 320 -3.22 12.26 -7.53
C VAL A 320 -2.53 13.25 -8.45
N LYS A 321 -2.26 14.46 -7.95
CA LYS A 321 -1.51 15.48 -8.71
C LYS A 321 -0.16 14.93 -9.13
N LEU A 322 0.56 14.28 -8.22
CA LEU A 322 1.87 13.69 -8.46
C LEU A 322 1.84 12.59 -9.54
N LEU A 323 0.83 11.71 -9.48
CA LEU A 323 0.64 10.60 -10.44
C LEU A 323 -0.03 11.03 -11.76
N LYS A 324 -0.51 12.28 -11.87
CA LYS A 324 -0.98 12.88 -13.13
C LYS A 324 0.18 13.40 -14.00
N HIS A 325 1.37 13.64 -13.44
CA HIS A 325 2.52 14.07 -14.22
C HIS A 325 2.96 13.01 -15.26
N ASP A 326 3.60 13.46 -16.34
CA ASP A 326 4.10 12.60 -17.42
C ASP A 326 5.38 11.81 -17.05
N LYS A 327 5.65 11.63 -15.75
CA LYS A 327 6.75 10.78 -15.31
C LYS A 327 6.34 9.32 -15.45
N SER A 328 7.25 8.53 -16.03
CA SER A 328 6.98 7.11 -16.29
C SER A 328 7.54 6.19 -15.19
N ILE A 329 8.49 6.68 -14.38
CA ILE A 329 9.06 5.93 -13.25
C ILE A 329 9.04 6.79 -11.99
N TYR A 330 8.51 6.21 -10.91
CA TYR A 330 8.51 6.77 -9.57
C TYR A 330 9.28 5.85 -8.63
N VAL A 331 9.91 6.41 -7.59
CA VAL A 331 10.57 5.63 -6.53
C VAL A 331 9.95 5.99 -5.19
N VAL A 332 9.57 4.98 -4.42
CA VAL A 332 8.96 5.16 -3.10
C VAL A 332 9.51 4.16 -2.10
N SER A 333 9.49 4.54 -0.82
CA SER A 333 9.76 3.62 0.28
C SER A 333 8.47 2.93 0.74
N ASP A 334 8.55 1.63 1.01
CA ASP A 334 7.47 0.93 1.71
C ASP A 334 7.35 1.32 3.20
N GLY A 335 8.26 2.13 3.73
CA GLY A 335 8.28 2.61 5.11
C GLY A 335 8.92 1.63 6.09
N THR A 336 9.33 0.45 5.63
CA THR A 336 9.75 -0.66 6.49
C THR A 336 11.25 -0.91 6.44
N ARG A 337 11.76 -1.51 7.52
CA ARG A 337 13.14 -2.05 7.65
C ARG A 337 13.08 -3.54 7.95
N GLU A 338 12.20 -4.24 7.24
CA GLU A 338 11.93 -5.66 7.42
C GLU A 338 11.37 -6.24 6.12
N THR A 339 11.24 -7.56 6.08
CA THR A 339 10.45 -8.21 5.04
C THR A 339 9.03 -7.65 4.99
N LEU A 340 8.45 -7.49 3.79
CA LEU A 340 7.16 -6.83 3.53
C LEU A 340 6.14 -7.04 4.65
N ASN A 341 5.64 -5.96 5.21
CA ASN A 341 4.68 -6.00 6.29
C ASN A 341 3.69 -4.85 6.12
N LEU A 342 2.53 -5.15 5.54
CA LEU A 342 1.52 -4.15 5.19
C LEU A 342 0.98 -3.42 6.45
N LEU A 343 1.04 -4.03 7.63
CA LEU A 343 0.68 -3.38 8.90
C LEU A 343 1.64 -2.29 9.32
N LEU A 344 2.88 -2.30 8.83
CA LEU A 344 3.92 -1.36 9.23
C LEU A 344 4.37 -0.48 8.05
N ALA A 345 3.68 -0.58 6.92
CA ALA A 345 4.01 0.19 5.74
C ALA A 345 3.64 1.67 5.93
N SER A 346 4.30 2.55 5.19
CA SER A 346 3.97 3.99 5.21
C SER A 346 2.56 4.24 4.67
N THR A 347 1.92 5.31 5.14
CA THR A 347 0.64 5.79 4.60
C THR A 347 0.72 6.09 3.11
N THR A 348 1.84 6.65 2.67
CA THR A 348 2.11 6.89 1.24
C THR A 348 2.12 5.58 0.45
N PHE A 349 2.78 4.55 0.95
CA PHE A 349 2.80 3.24 0.30
C PHE A 349 1.40 2.61 0.23
N SER A 350 0.62 2.67 1.32
CA SER A 350 -0.74 2.11 1.33
C SER A 350 -1.67 2.83 0.35
N ARG A 351 -1.58 4.17 0.27
CA ARG A 351 -2.32 4.95 -0.73
C ARG A 351 -1.90 4.61 -2.15
N ILE A 352 -0.59 4.50 -2.42
CA ILE A 352 -0.09 4.06 -3.75
C ILE A 352 -0.65 2.69 -4.10
N PHE A 353 -0.62 1.73 -3.17
CA PHE A 353 -1.15 0.39 -3.39
C PHE A 353 -2.64 0.43 -3.75
N LYS A 354 -3.44 1.29 -3.11
CA LYS A 354 -4.86 1.50 -3.48
C LYS A 354 -5.00 2.04 -4.91
N GLU A 355 -4.12 2.96 -5.32
CA GLU A 355 -4.27 3.71 -6.56
C GLU A 355 -3.74 3.00 -7.82
N VAL A 356 -2.81 2.06 -7.67
CA VAL A 356 -2.29 1.29 -8.80
C VAL A 356 -3.31 0.32 -9.38
N ASP A 357 -3.07 -0.15 -10.60
CA ASP A 357 -3.93 -1.10 -11.30
C ASP A 357 -3.46 -2.56 -11.11
N CYS A 358 -2.18 -2.74 -10.79
CA CYS A 358 -1.58 -4.02 -10.46
C CYS A 358 -0.35 -3.85 -9.55
N VAL A 359 -0.10 -4.86 -8.73
CA VAL A 359 1.12 -4.98 -7.91
C VAL A 359 1.95 -6.14 -8.44
N ILE A 360 3.19 -5.88 -8.78
CA ILE A 360 4.19 -6.89 -9.14
C ILE A 360 5.16 -7.01 -7.98
N SER A 361 5.34 -8.23 -7.47
CA SER A 361 6.20 -8.52 -6.32
C SER A 361 7.33 -9.47 -6.69
N ARG A 362 8.47 -9.33 -6.02
CA ARG A 362 9.69 -10.09 -6.31
C ARG A 362 10.08 -11.01 -5.17
N GLY A 363 10.54 -12.20 -5.53
CA GLY A 363 11.16 -13.15 -4.61
C GLY A 363 10.19 -13.96 -3.74
N LYS A 364 10.74 -15.02 -3.12
CA LYS A 364 9.97 -15.99 -2.32
C LYS A 364 9.40 -15.39 -1.04
N SER A 365 10.08 -14.40 -0.46
CA SER A 365 9.67 -13.82 0.82
C SER A 365 8.37 -13.01 0.68
N GLN A 366 8.23 -12.27 -0.42
CA GLN A 366 7.01 -11.55 -0.75
C GLN A 366 5.89 -12.52 -1.18
N LYS A 367 6.23 -13.56 -1.95
CA LYS A 367 5.30 -14.64 -2.32
C LYS A 367 4.57 -15.24 -1.11
N LYS A 368 5.32 -15.54 -0.04
CA LYS A 368 4.76 -16.13 1.19
C LYS A 368 3.66 -15.29 1.84
N ARG A 369 3.62 -13.97 1.59
CA ARG A 369 2.67 -13.04 2.21
C ARG A 369 1.51 -12.69 1.30
N LEU A 370 1.81 -12.55 0.01
CA LEU A 370 0.85 -12.10 -0.97
C LEU A 370 0.14 -13.26 -1.67
N ILE A 371 0.82 -14.38 -1.88
CA ILE A 371 0.28 -15.53 -2.62
C ILE A 371 -0.05 -16.69 -1.67
N ASP A 372 0.89 -17.08 -0.80
CA ASP A 372 0.74 -18.28 0.06
C ASP A 372 -0.08 -18.02 1.35
N SER A 373 -0.87 -16.94 1.37
CA SER A 373 -1.84 -16.60 2.41
C SER A 373 -3.26 -16.66 1.84
N HIS A 374 -4.27 -16.82 2.68
CA HIS A 374 -5.68 -16.79 2.26
C HIS A 374 -6.15 -15.38 1.90
N PHE A 375 -5.61 -14.36 2.58
CA PHE A 375 -6.02 -12.96 2.43
C PHE A 375 -6.15 -12.51 0.99
N ARG A 376 -7.27 -11.89 0.65
CA ARG A 376 -7.49 -11.26 -0.65
C ARG A 376 -7.02 -9.80 -0.61
N PHE A 377 -6.72 -9.23 -1.77
CA PHE A 377 -6.16 -7.88 -1.88
C PHE A 377 -7.09 -6.98 -2.70
N THR A 378 -6.98 -5.68 -2.48
CA THR A 378 -7.70 -4.66 -3.26
C THR A 378 -7.21 -4.60 -4.71
N GLN A 379 -5.98 -5.05 -4.96
CA GLN A 379 -5.36 -5.07 -6.28
C GLN A 379 -5.01 -6.48 -6.75
N ASN A 380 -4.86 -6.59 -8.06
CA ASN A 380 -4.27 -7.76 -8.71
C ASN A 380 -2.81 -7.88 -8.27
N ILE A 381 -2.41 -9.07 -7.82
CA ILE A 381 -1.04 -9.35 -7.41
C ILE A 381 -0.40 -10.37 -8.35
N ILE A 382 0.74 -10.01 -8.90
CA ILE A 382 1.61 -10.92 -9.65
C ILE A 382 2.90 -11.07 -8.85
N ASN A 383 3.31 -12.29 -8.54
CA ASN A 383 4.62 -12.55 -7.94
C ASN A 383 5.53 -13.24 -8.95
N ILE A 384 6.74 -12.70 -9.09
CA ILE A 384 7.81 -13.31 -9.88
C ILE A 384 8.86 -13.80 -8.89
N SER A 385 9.04 -15.11 -8.81
CA SER A 385 10.04 -15.74 -7.94
C SER A 385 10.77 -16.85 -8.69
N LEU A 386 11.92 -17.26 -8.15
CA LEU A 386 12.61 -18.44 -8.65
C LEU A 386 12.20 -19.64 -7.84
N ASP A 387 11.96 -20.78 -8.49
CA ASP A 387 12.01 -22.06 -7.82
C ASP A 387 13.12 -22.93 -8.38
N LYS A 388 14.13 -23.20 -7.55
CA LYS A 388 15.42 -23.77 -7.93
C LYS A 388 16.12 -22.88 -8.99
N LYS A 389 15.89 -23.14 -10.28
CA LYS A 389 16.44 -22.39 -11.42
C LYS A 389 15.37 -22.02 -12.46
N GLU A 390 14.11 -22.28 -12.18
CA GLU A 390 13.00 -21.98 -13.08
C GLU A 390 12.27 -20.73 -12.60
N LEU A 391 11.76 -19.95 -13.56
CA LEU A 391 10.95 -18.77 -13.26
C LEU A 391 9.53 -19.23 -12.92
N LEU A 392 9.06 -18.85 -11.74
CA LEU A 392 7.70 -19.09 -11.28
C LEU A 392 6.97 -17.76 -11.17
N ILE A 393 5.98 -17.56 -12.04
CA ILE A 393 5.10 -16.39 -12.04
C ILE A 393 3.72 -16.83 -11.58
N THR A 394 3.32 -16.38 -10.39
CA THR A 394 2.02 -16.73 -9.79
C THR A 394 1.13 -15.50 -9.72
N TYR A 395 -0.14 -15.68 -9.99
CA TYR A 395 -1.14 -14.61 -9.97
C TYR A 395 -2.17 -14.84 -8.86
N LYS A 396 -2.52 -13.75 -8.19
CA LYS A 396 -3.65 -13.70 -7.27
C LYS A 396 -4.54 -12.53 -7.68
N PRO A 397 -5.77 -12.80 -8.17
CA PRO A 397 -6.67 -11.73 -8.57
C PRO A 397 -7.03 -10.85 -7.38
N ARG A 398 -7.42 -9.60 -7.67
CA ARG A 398 -8.09 -8.77 -6.66
C ARG A 398 -9.35 -9.45 -6.13
N HIS A 399 -9.84 -9.04 -4.96
CA HIS A 399 -11.13 -9.49 -4.47
C HIS A 399 -12.26 -9.05 -5.43
N PRO A 400 -13.21 -9.92 -5.82
CA PRO A 400 -14.28 -9.57 -6.76
C PRO A 400 -15.20 -8.46 -6.25
N ASP A 401 -15.45 -8.41 -4.95
CA ASP A 401 -16.34 -7.41 -4.33
C ASP A 401 -15.63 -6.07 -4.04
N PHE A 402 -14.34 -5.95 -4.34
CA PHE A 402 -13.65 -4.67 -4.17
C PHE A 402 -14.04 -3.70 -5.29
N ILE A 403 -14.61 -2.56 -4.90
CA ILE A 403 -15.00 -1.49 -5.81
C ILE A 403 -13.91 -0.42 -5.79
N LYS A 404 -13.20 -0.26 -6.91
CA LYS A 404 -12.26 0.86 -7.10
C LYS A 404 -13.07 2.07 -7.56
N PHE A 405 -12.89 3.22 -6.91
CA PHE A 405 -13.41 4.52 -7.35
C PHE A 405 -12.30 5.30 -8.07
N PRO A 406 -12.21 5.27 -9.41
CA PRO A 406 -11.22 6.05 -10.13
C PRO A 406 -11.45 7.54 -9.94
N HIS A 407 -10.37 8.32 -9.92
CA HIS A 407 -10.44 9.78 -9.80
C HIS A 407 -11.38 10.43 -10.81
N LYS A 408 -11.37 9.95 -12.05
CA LYS A 408 -12.25 10.47 -13.09
C LYS A 408 -13.72 10.35 -12.70
N ASN A 409 -14.12 9.21 -12.12
CA ASN A 409 -15.49 9.00 -11.67
C ASN A 409 -15.84 9.90 -10.48
N LEU A 410 -14.89 10.13 -9.56
CA LEU A 410 -15.08 11.07 -8.44
C LEU A 410 -15.18 12.52 -8.94
N GLU A 411 -14.37 12.91 -9.91
CA GLU A 411 -14.44 14.23 -10.57
C GLU A 411 -15.76 14.41 -11.34
N GLU A 412 -16.21 13.38 -12.07
CA GLU A 412 -17.50 13.38 -12.76
C GLU A 412 -18.67 13.56 -11.76
N LYS A 413 -18.68 12.79 -10.66
CA LYS A 413 -19.66 12.96 -9.58
C LYS A 413 -19.62 14.34 -8.95
N ALA A 414 -18.43 14.88 -8.67
CA ALA A 414 -18.28 16.23 -8.15
C ALA A 414 -18.88 17.26 -9.11
N ASN A 415 -18.63 17.13 -10.42
CA ASN A 415 -19.17 18.03 -11.44
C ASN A 415 -20.69 17.94 -11.55
N GLU A 416 -21.29 16.75 -11.42
CA GLU A 416 -22.75 16.60 -11.38
C GLU A 416 -23.38 17.37 -10.21
N ILE A 417 -22.76 17.31 -9.02
CA ILE A 417 -23.21 18.07 -7.84
C ILE A 417 -23.05 19.58 -8.10
N ILE A 418 -21.93 19.98 -8.72
CA ILE A 418 -21.69 21.39 -9.10
C ILE A 418 -22.73 21.89 -10.10
N ASP A 419 -23.13 21.08 -11.07
CA ASP A 419 -24.14 21.46 -12.05
C ASP A 419 -25.54 21.58 -11.40
N GLN A 420 -25.86 20.75 -10.41
CA GLN A 420 -27.06 20.93 -9.59
C GLN A 420 -27.05 22.25 -8.82
N MET A 421 -25.91 22.64 -8.23
CA MET A 421 -25.75 23.94 -7.58
C MET A 421 -25.97 25.11 -8.54
N LYS A 422 -25.35 25.04 -9.73
CA LYS A 422 -25.53 26.07 -10.78
C LYS A 422 -26.99 26.22 -11.16
N LEU A 423 -27.70 25.09 -11.35
CA LEU A 423 -29.12 25.10 -11.70
C LEU A 423 -29.98 25.70 -10.59
N ALA A 424 -29.69 25.39 -9.33
CA ALA A 424 -30.39 25.97 -8.18
C ALA A 424 -30.12 27.48 -8.07
N LYS A 425 -28.87 27.91 -8.24
CA LYS A 425 -28.48 29.34 -8.21
C LYS A 425 -29.14 30.13 -9.35
N ASN A 426 -29.23 29.54 -10.55
CA ASN A 426 -29.95 30.12 -11.69
C ASN A 426 -31.47 30.26 -11.45
N LYS A 427 -32.04 29.48 -10.52
CA LYS A 427 -33.43 29.61 -10.07
C LYS A 427 -33.60 30.61 -8.92
N GLY A 428 -32.54 31.31 -8.53
CA GLY A 428 -32.56 32.26 -7.42
C GLY A 428 -32.51 31.62 -6.03
N MET A 429 -32.18 30.33 -5.93
CA MET A 429 -32.06 29.65 -4.65
C MET A 429 -30.72 29.98 -3.98
N THR A 430 -30.73 30.07 -2.65
CA THR A 430 -29.51 30.13 -1.83
C THR A 430 -28.93 28.72 -1.70
N ILE A 431 -27.63 28.57 -1.95
CA ILE A 431 -26.92 27.30 -1.81
C ILE A 431 -26.31 27.20 -0.41
N MET A 432 -26.70 26.18 0.35
CA MET A 432 -26.15 25.90 1.67
C MET A 432 -25.38 24.57 1.69
N PHE A 433 -24.13 24.61 2.11
CA PHE A 433 -23.38 23.41 2.47
C PHE A 433 -23.56 23.13 3.96
N TYR A 434 -24.21 22.01 4.29
CA TYR A 434 -24.43 21.59 5.69
C TYR A 434 -23.40 20.53 6.09
N SER A 435 -22.47 20.91 6.95
CA SER A 435 -21.42 20.06 7.51
C SER A 435 -21.82 19.58 8.91
N GLY A 436 -21.67 18.29 9.21
CA GLY A 436 -22.06 17.74 10.51
C GLY A 436 -21.26 16.51 10.91
N ILE A 437 -21.43 16.09 12.16
CA ILE A 437 -20.69 14.94 12.72
C ILE A 437 -21.11 13.67 11.99
N ILE A 438 -20.20 13.07 11.22
CA ILE A 438 -20.37 11.74 10.62
C ILE A 438 -19.15 10.90 10.99
N GLY A 439 -19.37 9.70 11.53
CA GLY A 439 -18.30 8.74 11.83
C GLY A 439 -17.48 9.03 13.10
N SER A 440 -17.40 10.29 13.56
CA SER A 440 -16.57 10.67 14.72
C SER A 440 -17.09 10.18 16.08
N ILE A 441 -18.32 9.64 16.14
CA ILE A 441 -18.84 8.93 17.31
C ILE A 441 -18.91 7.43 16.97
N PRO A 442 -18.06 6.59 17.60
CA PRO A 442 -17.98 5.16 17.27
C PRO A 442 -19.35 4.46 17.34
N GLY A 443 -19.69 3.71 16.29
CA GLY A 443 -20.94 2.93 16.21
C GLY A 443 -22.23 3.75 16.04
N LYS A 444 -22.16 5.07 15.76
CA LYS A 444 -23.34 5.95 15.64
C LYS A 444 -23.55 6.56 14.25
N ILE A 445 -22.99 5.97 13.20
CA ILE A 445 -23.10 6.51 11.82
C ILE A 445 -24.56 6.63 11.38
N ASP A 446 -25.39 5.62 11.64
CA ASP A 446 -26.80 5.66 11.22
C ASP A 446 -27.59 6.74 11.98
N VAL A 447 -27.30 6.91 13.27
CA VAL A 447 -27.89 7.97 14.10
C VAL A 447 -27.44 9.33 13.58
N ALA A 448 -26.15 9.49 13.25
CA ALA A 448 -25.62 10.72 12.65
C ALA A 448 -26.34 11.09 11.34
N LYS A 449 -26.49 10.13 10.43
CA LYS A 449 -27.24 10.31 9.17
C LYS A 449 -28.70 10.72 9.42
N LYS A 450 -29.35 10.08 10.41
CA LYS A 450 -30.74 10.38 10.79
C LYS A 450 -30.89 11.80 11.36
N ILE A 451 -29.99 12.21 12.26
CA ILE A 451 -29.95 13.58 12.82
C ILE A 451 -29.82 14.59 11.68
N MET A 452 -28.85 14.40 10.78
CA MET A 452 -28.58 15.34 9.70
C MET A 452 -29.76 15.44 8.73
N SER A 453 -30.32 14.31 8.30
CA SER A 453 -31.49 14.29 7.40
C SER A 453 -32.68 15.00 8.03
N THR A 454 -32.96 14.74 9.32
CA THR A 454 -34.07 15.37 10.06
C THR A 454 -33.90 16.89 10.12
N PHE A 455 -32.67 17.37 10.36
CA PHE A 455 -32.41 18.80 10.43
C PHE A 455 -32.50 19.47 9.05
N ILE A 456 -32.02 18.82 8.00
CA ILE A 456 -32.13 19.30 6.62
C ILE A 456 -33.60 19.44 6.22
N ASP A 457 -34.43 18.45 6.53
CA ASP A 457 -35.89 18.52 6.29
C ASP A 457 -36.55 19.67 7.06
N TYR A 458 -36.08 19.94 8.28
CA TYR A 458 -36.54 21.08 9.06
C TYR A 458 -36.16 22.42 8.41
N LEU A 459 -34.93 22.56 7.91
CA LEU A 459 -34.48 23.76 7.21
C LEU A 459 -35.28 23.99 5.92
N HIS A 460 -35.55 22.95 5.13
CA HIS A 460 -36.39 23.04 3.94
C HIS A 460 -37.83 23.49 4.25
N LYS A 461 -38.37 23.14 5.42
CA LYS A 461 -39.69 23.63 5.86
C LYS A 461 -39.68 25.09 6.28
N GLN A 462 -38.52 25.63 6.68
CA GLN A 462 -38.40 27.03 7.11
C GLN A 462 -38.12 28.00 5.95
N SER A 463 -37.56 27.53 4.84
CA SER A 463 -37.21 28.36 3.68
C SER A 463 -37.48 27.64 2.37
N SER A 464 -38.30 28.24 1.50
CA SER A 464 -38.64 27.70 0.17
C SER A 464 -37.50 27.79 -0.84
N ASP A 465 -36.60 28.76 -0.67
CA ASP A 465 -35.57 29.11 -1.67
C ASP A 465 -34.17 28.67 -1.22
N LEU A 466 -34.09 27.48 -0.61
CA LEU A 466 -32.85 26.91 -0.07
C LEU A 466 -32.52 25.56 -0.72
N PHE A 467 -31.33 25.46 -1.31
CA PHE A 467 -30.77 24.22 -1.83
C PHE A 467 -29.64 23.74 -0.89
N ILE A 468 -29.86 22.63 -0.19
CA ILE A 468 -28.91 22.11 0.80
C ILE A 468 -28.10 20.96 0.21
N ILE A 469 -26.80 21.02 0.39
CA ILE A 469 -25.86 19.97 0.01
C ILE A 469 -25.26 19.38 1.27
N ASN A 470 -25.21 18.06 1.31
CA ASN A 470 -24.73 17.34 2.47
C ASN A 470 -23.92 16.09 2.09
N PRO A 471 -22.69 15.93 2.63
CA PRO A 471 -21.85 14.77 2.38
C PRO A 471 -22.50 13.40 2.64
N SER A 472 -23.39 13.30 3.63
CA SER A 472 -23.99 12.03 4.03
C SER A 472 -24.89 11.40 2.96
N PHE A 473 -25.44 12.20 2.04
CA PHE A 473 -26.32 11.72 0.97
C PHE A 473 -25.60 11.05 -0.19
N TYR A 474 -24.29 11.26 -0.30
CA TYR A 474 -23.48 10.80 -1.45
C TYR A 474 -22.53 9.66 -1.06
N TYR A 475 -22.78 9.00 0.07
CA TYR A 475 -22.01 7.84 0.47
C TYR A 475 -22.43 6.60 -0.33
N GLU A 476 -21.47 6.00 -1.04
CA GLU A 476 -21.67 4.76 -1.79
C GLU A 476 -20.87 3.61 -1.17
N PRO A 477 -21.43 2.37 -1.15
CA PRO A 477 -20.69 1.20 -0.71
C PRO A 477 -19.34 1.08 -1.45
N GLY A 478 -18.26 0.87 -0.68
CA GLY A 478 -16.88 0.78 -1.19
C GLY A 478 -16.13 2.10 -1.27
N MET A 479 -16.79 3.25 -1.06
CA MET A 479 -16.13 4.55 -0.97
C MET A 479 -15.55 4.75 0.44
N ASP A 480 -14.26 5.08 0.53
CA ASP A 480 -13.63 5.41 1.81
C ASP A 480 -13.58 6.92 2.10
N ALA A 481 -13.07 7.29 3.27
CA ALA A 481 -12.97 8.69 3.69
C ALA A 481 -12.09 9.52 2.76
N ASP A 482 -11.02 8.93 2.21
CA ASP A 482 -10.13 9.63 1.28
C ASP A 482 -10.85 9.91 -0.05
N ASP A 483 -11.64 8.97 -0.56
CA ASP A 483 -12.47 9.14 -1.76
C ASP A 483 -13.51 10.23 -1.60
N LEU A 484 -14.22 10.19 -0.47
CA LEU A 484 -15.25 11.15 -0.12
C LEU A 484 -14.65 12.56 0.00
N MET A 485 -13.56 12.72 0.77
CA MET A 485 -12.89 14.00 0.94
C MET A 485 -12.33 14.57 -0.37
N TYR A 486 -11.77 13.71 -1.23
CA TYR A 486 -11.27 14.12 -2.55
C TYR A 486 -12.39 14.70 -3.41
N MET A 487 -13.53 14.03 -3.49
CA MET A 487 -14.68 14.49 -4.25
C MET A 487 -15.26 15.79 -3.68
N TRP A 488 -15.45 15.84 -2.36
CA TRP A 488 -16.06 17.00 -1.70
C TRP A 488 -15.20 18.26 -1.78
N GLU A 489 -13.88 18.15 -1.71
CA GLU A 489 -13.03 19.32 -1.86
C GLU A 489 -13.21 19.99 -3.23
N ILE A 490 -13.46 19.22 -4.30
CA ILE A 490 -13.78 19.76 -5.64
C ILE A 490 -15.10 20.55 -5.59
N VAL A 491 -16.14 19.96 -5.00
CA VAL A 491 -17.46 20.60 -4.87
C VAL A 491 -17.39 21.86 -4.01
N GLN A 492 -16.72 21.78 -2.88
CA GLN A 492 -16.58 22.86 -1.90
C GLN A 492 -15.81 24.07 -2.45
N ARG A 493 -14.82 23.83 -3.32
CA ARG A 493 -14.03 24.88 -3.95
C ARG A 493 -14.65 25.43 -5.25
N SER A 494 -15.89 25.05 -5.58
CA SER A 494 -16.57 25.48 -6.81
C SER A 494 -17.18 26.89 -6.77
N THR A 495 -17.03 27.61 -5.65
CA THR A 495 -17.54 28.98 -5.39
C THR A 495 -19.07 29.18 -5.47
N TYR A 496 -19.86 28.12 -5.63
CA TYR A 496 -21.31 28.21 -5.66
C TYR A 496 -21.99 28.23 -4.28
N ILE A 497 -21.25 27.96 -3.20
CA ILE A 497 -21.78 27.94 -1.83
C ILE A 497 -21.99 29.36 -1.32
N ASP A 498 -23.21 29.70 -0.93
CA ASP A 498 -23.54 31.01 -0.35
C ASP A 498 -23.48 30.96 1.19
N ILE A 499 -23.88 29.82 1.78
CA ILE A 499 -23.87 29.59 3.22
C ILE A 499 -23.16 28.28 3.54
N TRP A 500 -22.10 28.35 4.33
CA TRP A 500 -21.46 27.20 4.94
C TRP A 500 -21.95 27.05 6.38
N ARG A 501 -22.82 26.08 6.64
CA ARG A 501 -23.36 25.82 7.98
C ARG A 501 -22.70 24.59 8.60
N PHE A 502 -22.02 24.80 9.71
CA PHE A 502 -21.52 23.74 10.58
C PHE A 502 -22.55 23.40 11.67
N GLN A 503 -22.82 22.11 11.83
CA GLN A 503 -23.79 21.57 12.79
C GLN A 503 -23.45 22.00 14.22
N THR A 504 -24.41 22.65 14.87
CA THR A 504 -24.30 23.04 16.28
C THR A 504 -24.90 21.99 17.22
N SER A 505 -24.64 22.11 18.52
CA SER A 505 -25.32 21.29 19.54
C SER A 505 -26.84 21.49 19.52
N ASP A 506 -27.29 22.69 19.18
CA ASP A 506 -28.70 23.04 19.09
C ASP A 506 -29.34 22.40 17.86
N ASP A 507 -28.63 22.31 16.73
CA ASP A 507 -29.09 21.57 15.55
C ASP A 507 -29.34 20.09 15.90
N ILE A 508 -28.41 19.47 16.64
CA ILE A 508 -28.52 18.08 17.10
C ILE A 508 -29.70 17.93 18.06
N ALA A 509 -29.80 18.80 19.08
CA ALA A 509 -30.90 18.75 20.05
C ALA A 509 -32.27 18.96 19.38
N LYS A 510 -32.35 19.88 18.40
CA LYS A 510 -33.56 20.13 17.61
C LYS A 510 -33.95 18.91 16.79
N SER A 511 -32.98 18.21 16.20
CA SER A 511 -33.22 16.98 15.45
C SER A 511 -33.82 15.89 16.34
N PHE A 512 -33.25 15.65 17.52
CA PHE A 512 -33.82 14.69 18.49
C PHE A 512 -35.23 15.07 18.93
N LEU A 513 -35.48 16.36 19.16
CA LEU A 513 -36.82 16.86 19.49
C LEU A 513 -37.83 16.56 18.36
N ILE A 514 -37.46 16.78 17.10
CA ILE A 514 -38.31 16.49 15.93
C ILE A 514 -38.55 14.97 15.79
N MET A 515 -37.54 14.15 16.10
CA MET A 515 -37.67 12.69 16.13
C MET A 515 -38.46 12.18 17.34
N THR A 516 -38.93 13.05 18.24
CA THR A 516 -39.58 12.68 19.51
C THR A 516 -38.71 11.76 20.39
N GLU A 517 -37.39 11.93 20.34
CA GLU A 517 -36.40 11.16 21.09
C GLU A 517 -35.65 12.08 22.07
N LYS A 518 -35.17 11.54 23.20
CA LYS A 518 -34.26 12.26 24.10
C LYS A 518 -32.85 12.24 23.53
N VAL A 519 -32.10 13.33 23.67
CA VAL A 519 -30.68 13.38 23.29
C VAL A 519 -29.90 12.36 24.13
N PRO A 520 -29.31 11.32 23.52
CA PRO A 520 -28.53 10.33 24.25
C PRO A 520 -27.27 10.97 24.86
N PRO A 521 -26.77 10.47 26.01
CA PRO A 521 -25.58 11.01 26.67
C PRO A 521 -24.37 11.19 25.74
N GLU A 522 -24.23 10.28 24.77
CA GLU A 522 -23.15 10.27 23.80
C GLU A 522 -23.20 11.43 22.79
N TRP A 523 -24.31 12.15 22.70
CA TRP A 523 -24.53 13.29 21.79
C TRP A 523 -24.66 14.64 22.50
N ILE A 524 -24.79 14.64 23.83
CA ILE A 524 -24.99 15.86 24.61
C ILE A 524 -23.79 16.79 24.46
N GLY A 525 -24.05 18.04 24.09
CA GLY A 525 -23.04 19.10 23.96
C GLY A 525 -22.05 18.90 22.81
N LYS A 526 -22.25 17.88 21.96
CA LYS A 526 -21.43 17.68 20.77
C LYS A 526 -21.93 18.56 19.63
N ASP A 527 -21.00 18.98 18.80
CA ASP A 527 -21.21 19.76 17.59
C ASP A 527 -20.15 19.37 16.54
N SER A 528 -20.16 20.00 15.37
CA SER A 528 -19.21 19.74 14.29
C SER A 528 -17.73 19.81 14.69
N THR A 529 -17.35 20.49 15.78
CA THR A 529 -15.95 20.55 16.27
C THR A 529 -15.44 19.21 16.78
N TYR A 530 -16.35 18.24 16.97
CA TYR A 530 -16.03 16.86 17.31
C TYR A 530 -15.72 15.99 16.08
N SER A 531 -15.62 16.57 14.89
CA SER A 531 -15.31 15.85 13.65
C SER A 531 -14.09 16.43 12.93
N THR A 532 -13.10 15.59 12.63
CA THR A 532 -11.95 16.05 11.83
C THR A 532 -12.35 16.47 10.41
N GLY A 533 -13.41 15.88 9.86
CA GLY A 533 -13.96 16.33 8.57
C GLY A 533 -14.38 17.76 8.61
N CYS A 534 -15.22 18.11 9.57
CA CYS A 534 -15.68 19.47 9.75
C CYS A 534 -14.51 20.44 10.04
N THR A 535 -13.42 20.00 10.69
CA THR A 535 -12.20 20.82 10.83
C THR A 535 -11.51 21.09 9.49
N ILE A 536 -11.36 20.08 8.63
CA ILE A 536 -10.80 20.26 7.28
C ILE A 536 -11.70 21.17 6.46
N GLU A 537 -13.02 20.92 6.49
CA GLU A 537 -14.03 21.71 5.81
C GLU A 537 -14.04 23.17 6.29
N MET A 538 -13.83 23.43 7.58
CA MET A 538 -13.68 24.80 8.10
C MET A 538 -12.48 25.52 7.50
N ARG A 539 -11.33 24.83 7.33
CA ARG A 539 -10.17 25.41 6.64
C ARG A 539 -10.49 25.74 5.19
N ILE A 540 -11.17 24.83 4.47
CA ILE A 540 -11.61 25.06 3.09
C ILE A 540 -12.59 26.23 3.01
N ALA A 541 -13.57 26.29 3.91
CA ALA A 541 -14.55 27.37 3.98
C ALA A 541 -13.88 28.74 4.16
N LEU A 542 -12.92 28.85 5.07
CA LEU A 542 -12.16 30.08 5.27
C LEU A 542 -11.35 30.48 4.03
N ASP A 543 -10.77 29.52 3.32
CA ASP A 543 -10.05 29.80 2.09
C ASP A 543 -10.97 30.25 0.95
N VAL A 544 -12.13 29.60 0.79
CA VAL A 544 -13.14 29.98 -0.21
C VAL A 544 -13.76 31.35 0.11
N GLN A 545 -13.96 31.68 1.39
CA GLN A 545 -14.49 32.98 1.82
C GLN A 545 -13.54 34.14 1.49
N LYS A 546 -12.22 33.91 1.50
CA LYS A 546 -11.26 34.94 1.07
C LYS A 546 -11.46 35.32 -0.40
N GLU A 547 -11.87 34.38 -1.22
CA GLU A 547 -12.16 34.58 -2.65
C GLU A 547 -13.60 35.06 -2.89
N ASN A 548 -14.54 34.75 -1.97
CA ASN A 548 -15.96 35.09 -2.04
C ASN A 548 -16.43 35.70 -0.70
N PRO A 549 -16.17 37.00 -0.44
CA PRO A 549 -16.40 37.63 0.87
C PRO A 549 -17.86 37.65 1.33
N GLU A 550 -18.81 37.55 0.40
CA GLU A 550 -20.25 37.49 0.64
C GLU A 550 -20.72 36.14 1.20
N MET A 551 -19.91 35.08 1.07
CA MET A 551 -20.23 33.77 1.62
C MET A 551 -20.28 33.82 3.15
N GLN A 552 -21.34 33.29 3.74
CA GLN A 552 -21.51 33.24 5.19
C GLN A 552 -21.02 31.91 5.77
N ILE A 553 -20.31 31.98 6.89
CA ILE A 553 -19.95 30.79 7.68
C ILE A 553 -20.73 30.85 8.99
N ILE A 554 -21.54 29.82 9.26
CA ILE A 554 -22.42 29.73 10.43
C ILE A 554 -22.05 28.47 11.22
N GLY A 555 -21.89 28.57 12.54
CA GLY A 555 -21.66 27.41 13.38
C GLY A 555 -20.85 27.73 14.64
N PRO A 556 -20.20 26.71 15.24
CA PRO A 556 -19.33 26.90 16.40
C PRO A 556 -18.16 27.86 16.10
N ALA A 557 -17.59 28.45 17.16
CA ALA A 557 -16.46 29.37 17.03
C ALA A 557 -15.21 28.68 16.46
N LEU A 558 -14.45 29.41 15.63
CA LEU A 558 -13.32 28.89 14.87
C LEU A 558 -12.23 28.24 15.74
N ASP A 559 -11.96 28.83 16.91
CA ASP A 559 -10.99 28.35 17.89
C ASP A 559 -11.28 26.92 18.38
N ARG A 560 -12.55 26.50 18.34
CA ARG A 560 -12.96 25.15 18.76
C ARG A 560 -12.63 24.08 17.73
N PHE A 561 -12.58 24.42 16.43
CA PHE A 561 -12.22 23.48 15.36
C PHE A 561 -10.72 23.15 15.34
N MET A 562 -9.87 24.07 15.82
CA MET A 562 -8.42 23.96 15.74
C MET A 562 -7.79 22.97 16.75
N ARG A 563 -8.60 22.20 17.48
CA ARG A 563 -8.13 21.18 18.46
C ARG A 563 -7.84 19.81 17.83
N ARG A 564 -8.17 19.61 16.55
CA ARG A 564 -8.02 18.34 15.81
C ARG A 564 -7.32 18.62 14.48
N ASN A 565 -6.39 17.76 14.06
CA ASN A 565 -5.53 18.07 12.91
C ASN A 565 -5.82 17.23 11.67
N GLU A 566 -5.98 15.91 11.78
CA GLU A 566 -6.12 15.00 10.61
C GLU A 566 -6.96 13.75 10.92
N TYR A 567 -7.68 13.25 9.91
CA TYR A 567 -8.38 11.96 9.99
C TYR A 567 -7.38 10.82 10.19
N GLY A 568 -7.83 9.73 10.81
CA GLY A 568 -7.12 8.47 10.66
C GLY A 568 -7.08 8.06 9.18
N VAL A 569 -5.96 7.51 8.71
CA VAL A 569 -5.79 7.13 7.30
C VAL A 569 -6.90 6.17 6.86
N GLY A 570 -7.72 6.60 5.89
CA GLY A 570 -8.88 5.83 5.40
C GLY A 570 -10.08 5.76 6.34
N SER A 571 -9.99 6.36 7.53
CA SER A 571 -11.01 6.26 8.58
C SER A 571 -11.98 7.44 8.58
N MET A 572 -13.26 7.13 8.84
CA MET A 572 -14.32 8.11 9.07
C MET A 572 -14.35 8.63 10.54
N TYR A 573 -13.47 8.12 11.40
CA TYR A 573 -13.37 8.52 12.81
C TYR A 573 -11.97 9.02 13.18
N ASP A 574 -11.89 9.78 14.28
CA ASP A 574 -10.68 10.50 14.65
C ASP A 574 -9.64 9.59 15.32
N GLN A 575 -8.36 9.75 14.98
CA GLN A 575 -7.28 8.90 15.49
C GLN A 575 -6.75 9.35 16.88
N ARG A 576 -6.91 10.63 17.25
CA ARG A 576 -6.75 11.22 18.60
C ARG A 576 -6.97 12.75 18.55
N LEU A 577 -7.27 13.36 19.70
CA LEU A 577 -7.16 14.81 19.90
C LEU A 577 -5.69 15.23 19.74
N ALA A 578 -5.41 16.40 19.17
CA ALA A 578 -4.04 16.91 19.14
C ALA A 578 -3.55 17.14 20.58
N ASP A 579 -2.30 16.78 20.86
CA ASP A 579 -1.64 17.14 22.13
C ASP A 579 -1.44 18.65 22.23
#